data_AF-A0A6G9J250-F1
#
_entry.id   AF-A0A6G9J250-F1
#
_cell.length_a   1.000
_cell.length_b   1.000
_cell.length_c   1.000
_cell.angle_alpha   90.00
_cell.angle_beta   90.00
_cell.angle_gamma   90.00
#
_symmetry.space_group_name_H-M   'P 1'
#
loop_
_entity.id
_entity.type
_entity.pdbx_description
1 polymer ?
#
loop_
_entity_poly.entity_id
_entity_poly.type
_entity_poly.pdbx_seq_one_letter_code
_entity_poly.pdbx_strand_id
1 'polypeptide(L)'
;MEKQNGIPIRLKQITNIRDGFRKETVALETEGFYYIKENAVYLQFEEQQELGKVNTVMKITDHEVVVMRSGAVRMRHVFRKTEETTGHYHTPFGQWTIKTKTDNIEFRYNEKRKKGHLFLSYQLEMQNEQAGRHAMTIMFKEA
;
A
#
# COMPACT_ATOMS: atom_id res chain seq x y z
N MET A 1 -13.43 8.54 -18.32
CA MET A 1 -13.07 7.90 -17.03
C MET A 1 -14.31 7.20 -16.53
N GLU A 2 -14.37 5.87 -16.68
CA GLU A 2 -15.48 5.08 -16.13
C GLU A 2 -15.50 5.24 -14.61
N LYS A 3 -16.61 5.74 -14.07
CA LYS A 3 -16.90 5.69 -12.64
C LYS A 3 -16.95 4.21 -12.24
N GLN A 4 -15.95 3.73 -11.50
CA GLN A 4 -16.04 2.40 -10.92
C GLN A 4 -16.97 2.45 -9.70
N ASN A 5 -18.05 1.65 -9.77
CA ASN A 5 -19.00 1.40 -8.69
C ASN A 5 -18.34 0.59 -7.56
N GLY A 6 -17.41 1.19 -6.83
CA GLY A 6 -16.87 0.59 -5.61
C GLY A 6 -17.77 0.85 -4.41
N ILE A 7 -17.73 -0.06 -3.43
CA ILE A 7 -18.39 0.12 -2.14
C ILE A 7 -17.60 1.18 -1.35
N PRO A 8 -18.24 2.25 -0.86
CA PRO A 8 -17.57 3.22 -0.01
C PRO A 8 -17.03 2.57 1.27
N ILE A 9 -15.81 2.90 1.65
CA ILE A 9 -15.14 2.38 2.83
C ILE A 9 -14.47 3.49 3.63
N ARG A 10 -14.37 3.27 4.95
CA ARG A 10 -13.38 3.96 5.79
C ARG A 10 -12.16 3.08 5.92
N LEU A 11 -10.99 3.65 5.66
CA LEU A 11 -9.69 2.97 5.65
C LEU A 11 -8.79 3.55 6.72
N LYS A 12 -8.09 2.67 7.43
CA LYS A 12 -7.01 2.99 8.36
C LYS A 12 -5.77 2.19 7.99
N GLN A 13 -4.68 2.88 7.70
CA GLN A 13 -3.35 2.32 7.51
C GLN A 13 -2.48 2.67 8.72
N ILE A 14 -1.71 1.70 9.20
CA ILE A 14 -0.66 1.88 10.20
C ILE A 14 0.60 1.22 9.65
N THR A 15 1.72 1.94 9.63
CA THR A 15 3.02 1.41 9.22
C THR A 15 4.00 1.62 10.34
N ASN A 16 4.57 0.52 10.85
CA ASN A 16 5.66 0.56 11.81
C ASN A 16 6.98 0.37 11.07
N ILE A 17 7.90 1.31 11.26
CA ILE A 17 9.18 1.37 10.57
C ILE A 17 10.29 1.20 11.61
N ARG A 18 11.24 0.31 11.32
CA ARG A 18 12.44 0.08 12.12
C ARG A 18 13.67 0.21 11.25
N ASP A 19 14.52 1.16 11.61
CA ASP A 19 15.74 1.49 10.87
C ASP A 19 16.88 1.68 11.88
N GLY A 20 17.66 0.62 12.09
CA GLY A 20 18.61 0.54 13.21
C GLY A 20 17.92 0.73 14.56
N PHE A 21 18.32 1.79 15.29
CA PHE A 21 17.72 2.18 16.58
C PHE A 21 16.46 3.03 16.42
N ARG A 22 16.21 3.59 15.22
CA ARG A 22 15.05 4.43 14.94
C ARG A 22 13.79 3.56 14.84
N LYS A 23 12.76 3.99 15.56
CA LYS A 23 11.41 3.41 15.50
C LYS A 23 10.43 4.53 15.19
N GLU A 24 9.61 4.30 14.19
CA GLU A 24 8.62 5.28 13.74
C GLU A 24 7.31 4.55 13.46
N THR A 25 6.19 5.22 13.75
CA THR A 25 4.85 4.74 13.40
C THR A 25 4.15 5.82 12.61
N VAL A 26 3.75 5.50 11.38
CA VAL A 26 2.98 6.38 10.50
C VAL A 26 1.56 5.84 10.42
N ALA A 27 0.57 6.71 10.57
CA ALA A 27 -0.84 6.36 10.43
C ALA A 27 -1.54 7.27 9.43
N LEU A 28 -2.46 6.68 8.66
CA LEU A 28 -3.34 7.38 7.73
C LEU A 28 -4.77 6.87 7.96
N GLU A 29 -5.71 7.79 8.07
CA GLU A 29 -7.14 7.49 8.04
C GLU A 29 -7.75 8.28 6.88
N THR A 30 -8.50 7.59 6.01
CA THR A 30 -9.08 8.19 4.81
C THR A 30 -10.35 7.45 4.40
N GLU A 31 -11.13 8.06 3.53
CA GLU A 31 -12.23 7.40 2.84
C GLU A 31 -11.78 6.90 1.47
N GLY A 32 -12.46 5.89 0.97
CA GLY A 32 -12.13 5.31 -0.32
C GLY A 32 -13.18 4.35 -0.81
N PHE A 33 -12.78 3.52 -1.77
CA PHE A 33 -13.63 2.55 -2.42
C PHE A 33 -12.99 1.18 -2.38
N TYR A 34 -13.82 0.17 -2.15
CA TYR A 34 -13.48 -1.24 -2.22
C TYR A 34 -14.27 -1.90 -3.34
N TYR A 35 -13.62 -2.73 -4.14
CA TYR A 35 -14.31 -3.59 -5.11
C TYR A 35 -13.50 -4.85 -5.42
N ILE A 36 -14.16 -5.85 -5.98
CA ILE A 36 -13.52 -7.09 -6.44
C ILE A 36 -13.58 -7.09 -7.97
N LYS A 37 -12.44 -7.39 -8.61
CA LYS A 37 -12.34 -7.58 -10.06
C LYS A 37 -11.35 -8.71 -10.35
N GLU A 38 -11.72 -9.66 -11.21
CA GLU A 38 -10.83 -10.75 -11.67
C GLU A 38 -10.12 -11.49 -10.51
N ASN A 39 -10.88 -11.84 -9.46
CA ASN A 39 -10.38 -12.49 -8.23
C ASN A 39 -9.34 -11.69 -7.42
N ALA A 40 -9.19 -10.40 -7.68
CA ALA A 40 -8.39 -9.52 -6.86
C ALA A 40 -9.27 -8.50 -6.14
N VAL A 41 -8.87 -8.18 -4.91
CA VAL A 41 -9.45 -7.08 -4.14
C VAL A 41 -8.75 -5.79 -4.54
N TYR A 42 -9.53 -4.73 -4.71
CA TYR A 42 -9.03 -3.40 -4.99
C TYR A 42 -9.45 -2.44 -3.89
N LEU A 43 -8.48 -1.64 -3.43
CA LEU A 43 -8.71 -0.46 -2.61
C LEU A 43 -8.28 0.76 -3.40
N GLN A 44 -9.14 1.78 -3.46
CA GLN A 44 -8.83 3.05 -4.09
C GLN A 44 -9.12 4.17 -3.11
N PHE A 45 -8.13 5.03 -2.88
CA PHE A 45 -8.27 6.15 -1.96
C PHE A 45 -7.30 7.27 -2.34
N GLU A 46 -7.50 8.43 -1.75
CA GLU A 46 -6.62 9.58 -1.89
C GLU A 46 -5.84 9.79 -0.59
N GLU A 47 -4.58 10.15 -0.74
CA GLU A 47 -3.68 10.48 0.35
C GLU A 47 -3.08 11.88 0.12
N GLN A 48 -3.01 12.67 1.18
CA GLN A 48 -2.35 13.98 1.15
C GLN A 48 -0.91 13.81 1.61
N GLN A 49 0.04 14.02 0.72
CA GLN A 49 1.47 14.04 1.06
C GLN A 49 2.00 15.47 1.02
N GLU A 50 3.25 15.66 1.48
CA GLU A 50 3.95 16.95 1.45
C GLU A 50 4.04 17.53 0.03
N LEU A 51 4.27 16.67 -0.97
CA LEU A 51 4.36 17.07 -2.38
C LEU A 51 2.99 17.36 -3.01
N GLY A 52 1.91 17.06 -2.30
CA GLY A 52 0.53 17.27 -2.75
C GLY A 52 -0.28 15.99 -2.76
N LYS A 53 -1.38 16.05 -3.51
CA LYS A 53 -2.39 15.00 -3.58
C LYS A 53 -1.88 13.79 -4.37
N VAL A 54 -2.07 12.60 -3.82
CA VAL A 54 -1.74 11.33 -4.47
C VAL A 54 -2.97 10.43 -4.48
N ASN A 55 -3.23 9.83 -5.64
CA ASN A 55 -4.24 8.79 -5.80
C ASN A 55 -3.55 7.44 -5.63
N THR A 56 -4.07 6.60 -4.73
CA THR A 56 -3.52 5.28 -4.44
C THR A 56 -4.53 4.20 -4.83
N VAL A 57 -4.08 3.23 -5.62
CA VAL A 57 -4.81 1.99 -5.93
C VAL A 57 -3.98 0.81 -5.45
N MET A 58 -4.57 -0.04 -4.61
CA MET A 58 -3.98 -1.29 -4.16
C MET A 58 -4.74 -2.46 -4.76
N LYS A 59 -4.06 -3.27 -5.57
CA LYS A 59 -4.55 -4.58 -6.01
C LYS A 59 -4.01 -5.64 -5.06
N ILE A 60 -4.88 -6.44 -4.46
CA ILE A 60 -4.54 -7.40 -3.41
C ILE A 60 -4.98 -8.80 -3.88
N THR A 61 -4.04 -9.73 -3.82
CA THR A 61 -4.23 -11.17 -3.97
C THR A 61 -3.56 -11.88 -2.80
N ASP A 62 -3.68 -13.20 -2.71
CA ASP A 62 -3.09 -13.97 -1.61
C ASP A 62 -1.55 -13.94 -1.57
N HIS A 63 -0.91 -13.75 -2.73
CA HIS A 63 0.55 -13.83 -2.87
C HIS A 63 1.21 -12.51 -3.27
N GLU A 64 0.44 -11.58 -3.82
CA GLU A 64 0.95 -10.33 -4.36
C GLU A 64 0.03 -9.14 -3.99
N VAL A 65 0.65 -8.04 -3.59
CA VAL A 65 0.00 -6.73 -3.47
C VAL A 65 0.69 -5.75 -4.41
N VAL A 66 -0.07 -5.10 -5.28
CA VAL A 66 0.45 -4.07 -6.18
C VAL A 66 -0.11 -2.71 -5.76
N VAL A 67 0.77 -1.81 -5.37
CA VAL A 67 0.45 -0.42 -5.05
C VAL A 67 0.79 0.45 -6.26
N MET A 68 -0.21 1.15 -6.76
CA MET A 68 -0.08 2.11 -7.84
C MET A 68 -0.42 3.49 -7.30
N ARG A 69 0.52 4.43 -7.41
CA ARG A 69 0.32 5.83 -7.04
C ARG A 69 0.44 6.73 -8.26
N SER A 70 -0.40 7.76 -8.32
CA SER A 70 -0.37 8.81 -9.34
C SER A 70 -0.71 10.18 -8.74
N GLY A 71 -0.30 11.27 -9.39
CA GLY A 71 -0.45 12.63 -8.88
C GLY A 71 0.91 13.22 -8.51
N ALA A 72 1.04 13.78 -7.30
CA ALA A 72 2.29 14.35 -6.80
C ALA A 72 3.45 13.35 -6.75
N VAL A 73 3.13 12.06 -6.68
CA VAL A 73 4.08 10.94 -6.75
C VAL A 73 3.55 9.94 -7.77
N ARG A 74 4.45 9.32 -8.54
CA ARG A 74 4.13 8.22 -9.45
C ARG A 74 4.97 6.99 -9.15
N MET A 75 4.32 5.88 -8.82
CA MET A 75 5.00 4.59 -8.62
C MET A 75 4.10 3.40 -8.93
N ARG A 76 4.74 2.29 -9.32
CA ARG A 76 4.15 0.94 -9.29
C ARG A 76 5.06 0.07 -8.45
N HIS A 77 4.61 -0.26 -7.25
CA HIS A 77 5.36 -1.03 -6.27
C HIS A 77 4.68 -2.37 -6.06
N VAL A 78 5.41 -3.45 -6.27
CA VAL A 78 4.92 -4.82 -6.15
C VAL A 78 5.49 -5.43 -4.88
N PHE A 79 4.64 -5.91 -3.99
CA PHE A 79 5.01 -6.77 -2.87
C PHE A 79 4.64 -8.18 -3.25
N ARG A 80 5.61 -9.09 -3.25
CA ARG A 80 5.36 -10.50 -3.57
C ARG A 80 5.99 -11.38 -2.50
N LYS A 81 5.16 -12.19 -1.86
CA LYS A 81 5.55 -12.98 -0.68
C LYS A 81 6.80 -13.80 -0.98
N THR A 82 7.79 -13.72 -0.09
CA THR A 82 9.09 -14.42 -0.16
C THR A 82 9.99 -14.05 -1.34
N GLU A 83 9.64 -13.02 -2.11
CA GLU A 83 10.40 -12.54 -3.26
C GLU A 83 10.91 -11.10 -3.06
N GLU A 84 11.97 -10.79 -3.80
CA GLU A 84 12.45 -9.43 -3.97
C GLU A 84 11.93 -8.86 -5.29
N THR A 85 11.44 -7.63 -5.24
CA THR A 85 10.98 -6.88 -6.42
C THR A 85 11.72 -5.56 -6.52
N THR A 86 11.85 -5.06 -7.75
CA THR A 86 12.36 -3.71 -8.01
C THR A 86 11.24 -2.84 -8.57
N GLY A 87 11.14 -1.62 -8.08
CA GLY A 87 10.20 -0.60 -8.54
C GLY A 87 10.88 0.75 -8.68
N HIS A 88 10.08 1.74 -9.08
CA HIS A 88 10.55 3.10 -9.30
C HIS A 88 9.59 4.08 -8.61
N TYR A 89 10.17 4.97 -7.82
CA TYR A 89 9.50 6.06 -7.12
C TYR A 89 9.81 7.38 -7.81
N HIS A 90 8.83 7.99 -8.47
CA HIS A 90 9.00 9.24 -9.20
C HIS A 90 8.37 10.39 -8.43
N THR A 91 9.12 11.48 -8.30
CA THR A 91 8.65 12.77 -7.81
C THR A 91 9.04 13.86 -8.81
N PRO A 92 8.60 15.12 -8.63
CA PRO A 92 9.06 16.24 -9.45
C PRO A 92 10.58 16.46 -9.40
N PHE A 93 11.26 15.95 -8.37
CA PHE A 93 12.70 16.14 -8.16
C PHE A 93 13.55 15.02 -8.76
N GLY A 94 12.95 13.94 -9.25
CA GLY A 94 13.68 12.84 -9.87
C GLY A 94 13.01 11.48 -9.70
N GLN A 95 13.79 10.44 -9.96
CA GLN A 95 13.38 9.05 -9.88
C GLN A 95 14.33 8.28 -8.97
N TRP A 96 13.77 7.48 -8.08
CA TRP A 96 14.49 6.59 -7.19
C TRP A 96 14.15 5.14 -7.46
N THR A 97 15.17 4.30 -7.55
CA THR A 97 15.01 2.85 -7.56
C THR A 97 14.73 2.38 -6.15
N ILE A 98 13.65 1.60 -6.01
CA ILE A 98 13.29 0.94 -4.76
C ILE A 98 13.41 -0.58 -4.95
N LYS A 99 14.05 -1.26 -4.01
CA LYS A 99 14.02 -2.73 -3.92
C LYS A 99 13.25 -3.13 -2.68
N THR A 100 12.48 -4.20 -2.78
CA THR A 100 11.64 -4.64 -1.68
C THR A 100 11.66 -6.14 -1.57
N LYS A 101 12.16 -6.63 -0.45
CA LYS A 101 12.08 -8.03 -0.07
C LYS A 101 10.88 -8.22 0.86
N THR A 102 9.87 -8.93 0.38
CA THR A 102 8.61 -9.11 1.14
C THR A 102 8.66 -10.41 1.93
N ASP A 103 8.58 -10.32 3.25
CA ASP A 103 8.64 -11.47 4.13
C ASP A 103 7.26 -12.16 4.22
N ASN A 104 6.18 -11.38 4.37
CA ASN A 104 4.84 -11.92 4.53
C ASN A 104 3.76 -11.02 3.94
N ILE A 105 2.70 -11.66 3.46
CA ILE A 105 1.44 -11.06 3.03
C ILE A 105 0.32 -11.90 3.65
N GLU A 106 -0.61 -11.25 4.32
CA GLU A 106 -1.82 -11.86 4.86
C GLU A 106 -3.01 -10.95 4.61
N PHE A 107 -3.97 -11.44 3.84
CA PHE A 107 -5.24 -10.75 3.61
C PHE A 107 -6.40 -11.57 4.16
N ARG A 108 -7.32 -10.90 4.86
CA ARG A 108 -8.57 -11.50 5.34
C ARG A 108 -9.71 -10.51 5.16
N TYR A 109 -10.83 -10.99 4.63
CA TYR A 109 -12.08 -10.24 4.57
C TYR A 109 -13.16 -10.97 5.37
N ASN A 110 -13.85 -10.24 6.25
CA ASN A 110 -14.94 -10.74 7.06
C ASN A 110 -16.28 -10.29 6.48
N GLU A 111 -16.95 -11.20 5.78
CA GLU A 111 -18.25 -10.94 5.15
C GLU A 111 -19.34 -10.49 6.12
N LYS A 112 -19.40 -11.06 7.32
CA LYS A 112 -20.45 -10.73 8.30
C LYS A 112 -20.28 -9.32 8.87
N ARG A 113 -19.03 -8.88 9.05
CA ARG A 113 -18.70 -7.57 9.63
C ARG A 113 -18.40 -6.50 8.57
N LYS A 114 -18.33 -6.90 7.30
CA LYS A 114 -17.94 -6.05 6.16
C LYS A 114 -16.63 -5.30 6.44
N LYS A 115 -15.63 -6.07 6.89
CA LYS A 115 -14.30 -5.58 7.30
C LYS A 115 -13.18 -6.36 6.63
N GLY A 116 -12.23 -5.65 6.02
CA GLY A 116 -10.99 -6.22 5.51
C GLY A 116 -9.78 -5.88 6.37
N HIS A 117 -8.80 -6.78 6.36
CA HIS A 117 -7.52 -6.64 7.03
C HIS A 117 -6.42 -7.18 6.10
N LEU A 118 -5.50 -6.31 5.70
CA LEU A 118 -4.25 -6.65 5.02
C LEU A 118 -3.08 -6.40 5.97
N PHE A 119 -2.17 -7.36 6.07
CA PHE A 119 -0.88 -7.22 6.72
C PHE A 119 0.25 -7.53 5.74
N LEU A 120 1.29 -6.68 5.77
CA LEU A 120 2.51 -6.79 4.98
C LEU A 120 3.72 -6.59 5.89
N SER A 121 4.72 -7.46 5.79
CA SER A 121 6.04 -7.23 6.38
C SER A 121 7.12 -7.33 5.32
N TYR A 122 7.99 -6.33 5.25
CA TYR A 122 9.00 -6.23 4.20
C TYR A 122 10.23 -5.40 4.61
N GLN A 123 11.32 -5.59 3.88
CA GLN A 123 12.51 -4.77 3.92
C GLN A 123 12.53 -3.87 2.69
N LEU A 124 12.76 -2.58 2.90
CA LEU A 124 12.83 -1.58 1.84
C LEU A 124 14.27 -1.10 1.69
N GLU A 125 14.73 -1.02 0.45
CA GLU A 125 15.99 -0.39 0.06
C GLU A 125 15.67 0.69 -0.98
N MET A 126 16.28 1.86 -0.83
CA MET A 126 16.11 2.99 -1.74
C MET A 126 17.49 3.50 -2.14
N GLN A 127 17.77 3.56 -3.44
CA GLN A 127 19.11 3.94 -3.98
C GLN A 127 20.28 3.11 -3.39
N ASN A 128 20.05 1.82 -3.13
CA ASN A 128 21.01 0.91 -2.50
C ASN A 128 21.32 1.21 -1.03
N GLU A 129 20.56 2.09 -0.38
CA GLU A 129 20.60 2.30 1.07
C GLU A 129 19.40 1.60 1.74
N GLN A 130 19.67 0.92 2.85
CA GLN A 130 18.64 0.26 3.63
C GLN A 130 17.70 1.31 4.24
N ALA A 131 16.43 1.30 3.82
CA ALA A 131 15.38 2.20 4.28
C ALA A 131 14.50 1.57 5.38
N GLY A 132 15.02 0.54 6.05
CA GLY A 132 14.43 -0.10 7.21
C GLY A 132 13.49 -1.28 6.92
N ARG A 133 13.02 -1.87 8.02
CA ARG A 133 11.99 -2.91 8.06
C ARG A 133 10.64 -2.29 8.34
N HIS A 134 9.66 -2.67 7.54
CA HIS A 134 8.32 -2.13 7.57
C HIS A 134 7.33 -3.24 7.92
N ALA A 135 6.41 -2.92 8.81
CA ALA A 135 5.22 -3.73 9.08
C ALA A 135 3.99 -2.85 8.87
N MET A 136 3.28 -3.08 7.76
CA MET A 136 2.13 -2.29 7.34
C MET A 136 0.84 -3.09 7.56
N THR A 137 -0.10 -2.48 8.27
CA THR A 137 -1.45 -2.97 8.46
C THR A 137 -2.43 -2.02 7.81
N ILE A 138 -3.31 -2.54 6.96
CA ILE A 138 -4.45 -1.81 6.41
C ILE A 138 -5.73 -2.49 6.88
N MET A 139 -6.60 -1.71 7.50
CA MET A 139 -7.94 -2.10 7.89
C MET A 139 -8.94 -1.23 7.15
N PHE A 140 -9.99 -1.84 6.61
CA PHE A 140 -11.09 -1.07 6.03
C PHE A 140 -12.44 -1.67 6.41
N LYS A 141 -13.45 -0.81 6.45
CA LYS A 141 -14.84 -1.18 6.72
C LYS A 141 -15.76 -0.47 5.74
N GLU A 142 -16.76 -1.16 5.22
CA GLU A 142 -17.86 -0.54 4.47
C GLU A 142 -18.53 0.54 5.33
N ALA A 143 -18.79 1.70 4.70
CA ALA A 143 -19.34 2.89 5.34
C ALA A 143 -20.84 2.76 5.63
#